data_AF-I5C5M0-F1
#
_entry.id   AF-I5C5M0-F1
#
_cell.length_a   1.000
_cell.length_b   1.000
_cell.length_c   1.000
_cell.angle_alpha   90.00
_cell.angle_beta   90.00
_cell.angle_gamma   90.00
#
_symmetry.space_group_name_H-M   'P 1'
#
loop_
_entity.id
_entity.type
_entity.pdbx_description
1 polymer ?
#
loop_
_entity_poly.entity_id
_entity_poly.type
_entity_poly.pdbx_seq_one_letter_code
_entity_poly.pdbx_strand_id
1 'polypeptide(L)'
;MQESSALLKEEVDAEDIAAVVAKWTGIPLAKMLQGEREKLLHLEKELSKRVAGQQEAILALSDAVRRSRAGLQDPKRPIGSFIFMGSTGVGKTELAKALAEYLFNDEQAMVRIDMSEYQERHAVSRLVGAPPGYVGYEEGGQLTEAVRRKPMR
;
A
#
# COMPACT_ATOMS: atom_id res chain seq x y z
N MET A 1 53.44 -5.32 -22.86
CA MET A 1 52.32 -6.28 -22.85
C MET A 1 51.12 -5.54 -22.28
N GLN A 2 50.09 -5.32 -23.09
CA GLN A 2 48.90 -4.56 -22.69
C GLN A 2 48.01 -5.43 -21.79
N GLU A 3 47.83 -5.01 -20.54
CA GLU A 3 46.73 -5.44 -19.69
C GLU A 3 45.47 -4.67 -20.12
N SER A 4 44.60 -5.33 -20.87
CA SER A 4 43.32 -4.74 -21.28
C SER A 4 42.30 -5.84 -21.55
N SER A 5 41.75 -6.42 -20.49
CA SER A 5 40.45 -7.08 -20.55
C SER A 5 39.93 -7.34 -19.13
N ALA A 6 39.16 -6.39 -18.59
CA ALA A 6 38.09 -6.62 -17.61
C ALA A 6 37.45 -5.27 -17.24
N LEU A 7 36.67 -4.67 -18.14
CA LEU A 7 35.81 -3.52 -17.81
C LEU A 7 34.31 -3.83 -17.98
N LEU A 8 33.97 -5.06 -18.34
CA LEU A 8 32.59 -5.51 -18.48
C LEU A 8 32.27 -6.46 -17.32
N LYS A 9 31.29 -6.07 -16.52
CA LYS A 9 30.66 -6.96 -15.55
C LYS A 9 29.96 -8.07 -16.33
N GLU A 10 30.40 -9.31 -16.18
CA GLU A 10 29.89 -10.46 -16.96
C GLU A 10 28.53 -10.97 -16.48
N GLU A 11 28.08 -10.56 -15.28
CA GLU A 11 26.81 -10.98 -14.69
C GLU A 11 25.90 -9.80 -14.38
N VAL A 12 24.61 -10.00 -14.66
CA VAL A 12 23.53 -9.06 -14.34
C VAL A 12 23.01 -9.37 -12.94
N ASP A 13 23.05 -8.40 -12.04
CA ASP A 13 22.49 -8.52 -10.69
C ASP A 13 21.22 -7.67 -10.47
N ALA A 14 20.73 -7.67 -9.24
CA ALA A 14 19.53 -6.91 -8.87
C ALA A 14 19.73 -5.39 -9.02
N GLU A 15 20.95 -4.87 -8.89
CA GLU A 15 21.26 -3.44 -9.07
C GLU A 15 21.16 -3.04 -10.54
N ASP A 16 21.66 -3.88 -11.44
CA ASP A 16 21.58 -3.66 -12.88
C ASP A 16 20.12 -3.63 -13.36
N ILE A 17 19.30 -4.60 -12.90
CA ILE A 17 17.87 -4.66 -13.20
C ILE A 17 17.15 -3.43 -12.62
N ALA A 18 17.40 -3.11 -11.35
CA ALA A 18 16.75 -2.01 -10.68
C ALA A 18 17.11 -0.65 -11.30
N ALA A 19 18.33 -0.46 -11.82
CA ALA A 19 18.74 0.78 -12.49
C ALA A 19 17.94 1.02 -13.79
N VAL A 20 17.70 -0.04 -14.57
CA VAL A 20 16.89 0.04 -15.79
C VAL A 20 15.43 0.33 -15.45
N VAL A 21 14.86 -0.39 -14.48
CA VAL A 21 13.46 -0.21 -14.08
C VAL A 21 13.24 1.16 -13.42
N ALA A 22 14.17 1.64 -12.60
CA ALA A 22 14.14 2.97 -11.99
C ALA A 22 14.08 4.06 -13.06
N LYS A 23 14.89 3.94 -14.12
CA LYS A 23 14.89 4.90 -15.25
C LYS A 23 13.56 4.93 -16.00
N TRP A 24 12.88 3.78 -16.12
CA TRP A 24 11.58 3.70 -16.79
C TRP A 24 10.42 4.16 -15.91
N THR A 25 10.47 3.86 -14.61
CA THR A 25 9.34 4.07 -13.68
C THR A 25 9.45 5.36 -12.87
N GLY A 26 10.63 5.98 -12.80
CA GLY A 26 10.91 7.12 -11.92
C GLY A 26 11.06 6.75 -10.45
N ILE A 27 10.98 5.47 -10.08
CA ILE A 27 11.15 5.00 -8.70
C ILE A 27 12.66 5.03 -8.36
N PRO A 28 13.09 5.69 -7.28
CA PRO A 28 14.51 5.77 -6.91
C PRO A 28 15.16 4.40 -6.73
N LEU A 29 16.34 4.20 -7.31
CA LEU A 29 17.12 2.94 -7.22
C LEU A 29 17.29 2.47 -5.78
N ALA A 30 17.63 3.38 -4.86
CA ALA A 30 17.76 3.08 -3.43
C ALA A 30 16.47 2.51 -2.82
N LYS A 31 15.28 2.98 -3.24
CA LYS A 31 13.99 2.44 -2.78
C LYS A 31 13.69 1.06 -3.37
N MET A 32 14.25 0.72 -4.53
CA MET A 32 14.08 -0.57 -5.19
C MET A 32 15.00 -1.64 -4.61
N LEU A 33 16.20 -1.25 -4.19
CA LEU A 33 17.20 -2.14 -3.60
C LEU A 33 17.01 -2.37 -2.09
N GLN A 34 16.27 -1.48 -1.42
CA GLN A 34 15.97 -1.64 0.01
C GLN A 34 15.12 -2.89 0.24
N GLY A 35 15.65 -3.83 1.04
CA GLY A 35 14.96 -5.06 1.39
C GLY A 35 13.64 -4.79 2.12
N GLU A 36 12.62 -5.59 1.83
CA GLU A 36 11.29 -5.46 2.44
C GLU A 36 11.34 -5.47 3.97
N ARG A 37 12.21 -6.30 4.55
CA ARG A 37 12.44 -6.37 6.00
C ARG A 37 12.98 -5.05 6.57
N GLU A 38 13.93 -4.42 5.87
CA GLU A 38 14.53 -3.16 6.31
C GLU A 38 13.54 -1.99 6.21
N LYS A 39 12.70 -1.98 5.17
CA LYS A 39 11.55 -1.04 5.10
C LYS A 39 10.67 -1.18 6.33
N LEU A 40 10.32 -2.39 6.75
CA LEU A 40 9.42 -2.56 7.88
C LEU A 40 10.02 -2.16 9.25
N LEU A 41 11.35 -2.18 9.39
CA LEU A 41 12.04 -1.75 10.61
C LEU A 41 11.96 -0.23 10.84
N HIS A 42 11.73 0.54 9.78
CA HIS A 42 11.68 2.00 9.83
C HIS A 42 10.27 2.57 9.62
N LEU A 43 9.25 1.72 9.54
CA LEU A 43 7.88 2.11 9.20
C LEU A 43 7.33 3.23 10.09
N GLU A 44 7.46 3.12 11.42
CA GLU A 44 6.98 4.16 12.35
C GLU A 44 7.67 5.49 12.09
N LYS A 45 9.00 5.47 11.95
CA LYS A 45 9.81 6.67 11.71
C LYS A 45 9.39 7.35 10.42
N GLU A 46 9.18 6.58 9.36
CA GLU A 46 8.77 7.11 8.06
C GLU A 46 7.35 7.67 8.08
N LEU A 47 6.40 7.01 8.77
CA LEU A 47 5.05 7.54 8.96
C LEU A 47 5.06 8.82 9.80
N SER A 48 5.86 8.89 10.87
CA SER A 48 5.98 10.06 11.74
C SER A 48 6.60 11.29 11.06
N LYS A 49 7.31 11.13 9.94
CA LYS A 49 7.77 12.28 9.14
C LYS A 49 6.60 13.05 8.51
N ARG A 50 5.52 12.35 8.16
CA ARG A 50 4.35 12.92 7.47
C ARG A 50 3.19 13.19 8.43
N VAL A 51 3.01 12.36 9.45
CA VAL A 51 1.95 12.49 10.45
C VAL A 51 2.56 12.84 11.80
N ALA A 52 2.37 14.09 12.22
CA ALA A 52 2.83 14.56 13.53
C ALA A 52 1.95 14.00 14.65
N GLY A 53 2.57 13.43 15.69
CA GLY A 53 1.87 12.79 16.80
C GLY A 53 1.29 11.44 16.41
N GLN A 54 0.14 11.07 17.00
CA GLN A 54 -0.57 9.81 16.72
C GLN A 54 0.27 8.53 16.92
N GLN A 55 1.21 8.57 17.87
CA GLN A 55 2.21 7.50 18.07
C GLN A 55 1.57 6.13 18.30
N GLU A 56 0.46 6.06 19.03
CA GLU A 56 -0.29 4.83 19.26
C GLU A 56 -0.86 4.24 17.96
N ALA A 57 -1.48 5.07 17.12
CA ALA A 57 -2.04 4.62 15.84
C ALA A 57 -0.94 4.18 14.86
N ILE A 58 0.18 4.91 14.82
CA ILE A 58 1.36 4.57 14.01
C ILE A 58 1.94 3.23 14.45
N LEU A 59 2.11 3.02 15.77
CA LEU A 59 2.62 1.76 16.31
C LEU A 59 1.69 0.58 16.00
N ALA A 60 0.39 0.74 16.24
CA ALA A 60 -0.60 -0.30 16.00
C ALA A 60 -0.67 -0.74 14.52
N LEU A 61 -0.59 0.23 13.59
CA LEU A 61 -0.47 -0.06 12.16
C LEU A 61 0.82 -0.82 11.85
N SER A 62 1.95 -0.31 12.36
CA SER A 62 3.26 -0.87 12.06
C SER A 62 3.38 -2.32 12.53
N ASP A 63 2.84 -2.63 13.70
CA ASP A 63 2.78 -3.99 14.23
C ASP A 63 1.91 -4.91 13.38
N ALA A 64 0.75 -4.45 12.89
CA ALA A 64 -0.09 -5.27 12.02
C ALA A 64 0.60 -5.60 10.68
N VAL A 65 1.24 -4.61 10.05
CA VAL A 65 1.99 -4.82 8.81
C VAL A 65 3.15 -5.78 9.05
N ARG A 66 3.92 -5.61 10.14
CA ARG A 66 5.02 -6.53 10.48
C ARG A 66 4.53 -7.96 10.71
N ARG A 67 3.43 -8.16 11.45
CA ARG A 67 2.83 -9.49 11.67
C ARG A 67 2.41 -10.14 10.35
N SER A 68 1.79 -9.38 9.45
CA SER A 68 1.41 -9.88 8.12
C SER A 68 2.62 -10.35 7.34
N ARG A 69 3.68 -9.55 7.29
CA ARG A 69 4.87 -9.83 6.49
C ARG A 69 5.72 -10.95 7.07
N ALA A 70 5.65 -11.16 8.39
CA ALA A 70 6.23 -12.33 9.07
C ALA A 70 5.38 -13.61 8.92
N GLY A 71 4.21 -13.56 8.28
CA GLY A 71 3.33 -14.72 8.13
C GLY A 71 2.65 -15.15 9.43
N LEU A 72 2.60 -14.28 10.44
CA LEU A 72 2.05 -14.56 11.77
C LEU A 72 0.55 -14.26 11.89
N GLN A 73 -0.10 -13.88 10.79
CA GLN A 73 -1.53 -13.54 10.75
C GLN A 73 -2.38 -14.71 10.29
N ASP A 74 -3.65 -14.73 10.71
CA ASP A 74 -4.65 -15.64 10.15
C ASP A 74 -4.88 -15.31 8.67
N PRO A 75 -4.65 -16.26 7.73
CA PRO A 75 -4.81 -16.02 6.29
C PRO A 75 -6.26 -15.74 5.88
N LYS A 76 -7.25 -16.00 6.76
CA LYS A 76 -8.67 -15.69 6.52
C LYS A 76 -9.08 -14.30 6.97
N ARG A 77 -8.17 -13.50 7.55
CA ARG A 77 -8.46 -12.16 8.06
C ARG A 77 -7.64 -11.10 7.32
N PRO A 78 -8.15 -9.85 7.24
CA PRO A 78 -7.34 -8.73 6.76
C PRO A 78 -6.10 -8.52 7.64
N ILE A 79 -5.06 -7.92 7.05
CA ILE A 79 -3.80 -7.55 7.73
C ILE A 79 -4.05 -6.78 9.03
N GLY A 80 -4.99 -5.85 8.97
CA GLY A 80 -5.52 -5.17 10.14
C GLY A 80 -6.84 -4.49 9.80
N SER A 81 -7.68 -4.35 10.81
CA SER A 81 -8.93 -3.59 10.73
C SER A 81 -8.88 -2.52 11.80
N PHE A 82 -8.87 -1.25 11.37
CA PHE A 82 -8.66 -0.10 12.24
C PHE A 82 -9.83 0.86 12.14
N ILE A 83 -10.18 1.48 13.27
CA ILE A 83 -11.11 2.59 13.35
C ILE A 83 -10.35 3.77 13.95
N PHE A 84 -10.11 4.82 13.16
CA PHE A 84 -9.48 6.03 13.66
C PHE A 84 -10.55 7.02 14.14
N MET A 85 -10.50 7.33 15.44
CA MET A 85 -11.41 8.29 16.08
C MET A 85 -10.63 9.52 16.55
N GLY A 86 -11.26 10.69 16.50
CA GLY A 86 -10.65 11.96 16.92
C GLY A 86 -11.26 13.15 16.19
N SER A 87 -10.84 14.37 16.53
CA SER A 87 -11.31 15.61 15.88
C SER A 87 -10.90 15.70 14.41
N THR A 88 -11.58 16.56 13.64
CA THR A 88 -11.26 16.81 12.23
C THR A 88 -9.86 17.43 12.11
N GLY A 89 -9.12 17.06 11.05
CA GLY A 89 -7.80 17.64 10.76
C GLY A 89 -6.60 17.04 11.49
N VAL A 90 -6.80 16.12 12.44
CA VAL A 90 -5.69 15.52 13.24
C VAL A 90 -4.83 14.48 12.51
N GLY A 91 -5.04 14.27 11.21
CA GLY A 91 -4.21 13.37 10.39
C GLY A 91 -4.71 11.94 10.22
N LYS A 92 -5.97 11.62 10.57
CA LYS A 92 -6.54 10.26 10.40
C LYS A 92 -6.46 9.74 8.96
N THR A 93 -6.93 10.53 7.99
CA THR A 93 -6.85 10.19 6.56
C THR A 93 -5.43 10.27 6.05
N GLU A 94 -4.63 11.19 6.59
CA GLU A 94 -3.24 11.38 6.20
C GLU A 94 -2.38 10.17 6.56
N LEU A 95 -2.65 9.54 7.71
CA LEU A 95 -1.98 8.30 8.11
C LEU A 95 -2.27 7.15 7.16
N ALA A 96 -3.50 7.01 6.66
CA ALA A 96 -3.83 6.01 5.65
C ALA A 96 -3.10 6.26 4.32
N LYS A 97 -3.03 7.53 3.87
CA LYS A 97 -2.28 7.91 2.66
C LYS A 97 -0.78 7.70 2.81
N ALA A 98 -0.21 8.08 3.97
CA ALA A 98 1.20 7.87 4.28
C ALA A 98 1.56 6.39 4.26
N LEU A 99 0.66 5.53 4.76
CA LEU A 99 0.85 4.08 4.70
C LEU A 99 0.78 3.54 3.26
N ALA A 100 -0.17 4.01 2.45
CA ALA A 100 -0.27 3.62 1.04
C ALA A 100 0.99 4.03 0.26
N GLU A 101 1.44 5.27 0.42
CA GLU A 101 2.69 5.77 -0.14
C GLU A 101 3.88 4.93 0.32
N TYR A 102 3.93 4.54 1.59
CA TYR A 102 5.05 3.76 2.10
C TYR A 102 5.11 2.33 1.54
N LEU A 103 3.96 1.65 1.50
CA LEU A 103 3.87 0.27 1.08
C LEU A 103 3.93 0.10 -0.45
N PHE A 104 3.37 1.06 -1.19
CA PHE A 104 3.14 0.94 -2.63
C PHE A 104 3.85 2.01 -3.46
N ASN A 105 4.52 2.98 -2.83
CA ASN A 105 5.11 4.16 -3.48
C ASN A 105 4.07 4.98 -4.26
N ASP A 106 2.81 4.93 -3.83
CA ASP A 106 1.71 5.67 -4.44
C ASP A 106 0.61 5.90 -3.39
N GLU A 107 0.40 7.15 -2.98
CA GLU A 107 -0.70 7.51 -2.08
C GLU A 107 -2.11 7.26 -2.66
N GLN A 108 -2.24 7.16 -3.99
CA GLN A 108 -3.49 6.82 -4.67
C GLN A 108 -3.73 5.31 -4.77
N ALA A 109 -2.77 4.49 -4.30
CA ALA A 109 -2.93 3.05 -4.25
C ALA A 109 -4.01 2.59 -3.24
N MET A 110 -4.51 3.49 -2.38
CA MET A 110 -5.62 3.16 -1.49
C MET A 110 -6.98 3.19 -2.20
N VAL A 111 -7.81 2.19 -1.94
CA VAL A 111 -9.24 2.24 -2.31
C VAL A 111 -9.94 3.21 -1.37
N ARG A 112 -10.25 4.41 -1.86
CA ARG A 112 -10.94 5.44 -1.09
C ARG A 112 -12.45 5.39 -1.37
N ILE A 113 -13.22 5.19 -0.32
CA ILE A 113 -14.69 5.19 -0.37
C ILE A 113 -15.19 6.33 0.50
N ASP A 114 -15.97 7.24 -0.09
CA ASP A 114 -16.64 8.29 0.66
C ASP A 114 -17.91 7.73 1.30
N MET A 115 -17.84 7.41 2.58
CA MET A 115 -18.99 6.86 3.32
C MET A 115 -20.16 7.83 3.45
N SER A 116 -19.97 9.14 3.21
CA SER A 116 -21.08 10.09 3.20
C SER A 116 -22.07 9.84 2.06
N GLU A 117 -21.64 9.15 0.99
CA GLU A 117 -22.50 8.73 -0.11
C GLU A 117 -23.38 7.50 0.21
N TYR A 118 -23.15 6.84 1.35
CA TYR A 118 -23.77 5.55 1.70
C TYR A 118 -24.78 5.67 2.84
N GLN A 119 -25.38 6.84 3.02
CA GLN A 119 -26.39 7.10 4.07
C GLN A 119 -27.71 6.35 3.81
N GLU A 120 -28.05 6.13 2.55
CA GLU A 120 -29.28 5.44 2.15
C GLU A 120 -29.06 3.93 2.00
N ARG A 121 -30.05 3.13 2.39
CA ARG A 121 -29.98 1.65 2.32
C ARG A 121 -29.66 1.13 0.91
N HIS A 122 -30.21 1.78 -0.12
CA HIS A 122 -30.03 1.34 -1.51
C HIS A 122 -28.62 1.62 -2.04
N ALA A 123 -27.89 2.59 -1.45
CA ALA A 123 -26.53 2.94 -1.86
C ALA A 123 -25.53 1.80 -1.61
N VAL A 124 -25.82 0.87 -0.68
CA VAL A 124 -24.95 -0.28 -0.38
C VAL A 124 -24.68 -1.13 -1.63
N SER A 125 -25.64 -1.24 -2.54
CA SER A 125 -25.45 -1.95 -3.82
C SER A 125 -24.31 -1.38 -4.67
N ARG A 126 -24.00 -0.09 -4.57
CA ARG A 126 -22.82 0.51 -5.25
C ARG A 126 -21.50 0.01 -4.68
N LEU A 127 -21.46 -0.36 -3.39
CA LEU A 127 -20.24 -0.83 -2.73
C LEU A 127 -19.90 -2.27 -3.12
N VAL A 128 -20.91 -3.15 -3.12
CA VAL A 128 -20.73 -4.61 -3.27
C VAL A 128 -21.18 -5.16 -4.63
N GLY A 129 -21.95 -4.38 -5.39
CA GLY A 129 -22.56 -4.79 -6.66
C GLY A 129 -24.07 -4.94 -6.55
N ALA A 130 -24.77 -4.70 -7.66
CA ALA A 130 -26.20 -4.96 -7.76
C ALA A 130 -26.48 -6.48 -7.77
N PRO A 131 -27.70 -6.94 -7.42
CA PRO A 131 -28.08 -8.34 -7.58
C PRO A 131 -28.24 -8.73 -9.07
N PRO A 132 -28.15 -10.04 -9.42
CA PRO A 132 -28.45 -10.52 -10.77
C PRO A 132 -29.82 -10.04 -11.26
N GLY A 133 -29.88 -9.52 -12.50
CA GLY A 133 -31.11 -8.99 -13.09
C GLY A 133 -31.39 -7.52 -12.80
N TYR A 134 -30.55 -6.83 -12.03
CA TYR A 134 -30.60 -5.38 -11.83
C TYR A 134 -29.55 -4.66 -12.67
N VAL A 135 -29.82 -3.38 -13.01
CA VAL A 135 -28.87 -2.51 -13.71
C VAL A 135 -27.59 -2.39 -12.87
N GLY A 136 -26.43 -2.59 -13.51
CA GLY A 136 -25.12 -2.56 -12.84
C GLY A 136 -24.65 -3.90 -12.27
N TYR A 137 -25.36 -5.02 -12.50
CA TYR A 137 -24.91 -6.35 -12.06
C TYR A 137 -23.55 -6.73 -12.66
N GLU A 138 -23.35 -6.50 -13.95
CA GLU A 138 -22.11 -6.87 -14.66
C GLU A 138 -20.91 -5.96 -14.32
N GLU A 139 -21.18 -4.77 -13.77
CA GLU A 139 -20.13 -3.80 -13.41
C GLU A 139 -19.45 -4.14 -12.08
N GLY A 140 -20.13 -4.91 -11.20
CA GLY A 140 -19.66 -5.22 -9.85
C GLY A 140 -19.71 -4.01 -8.91
N GLY A 141 -19.31 -4.21 -7.65
CA GLY A 141 -19.24 -3.15 -6.64
C GLY A 141 -17.93 -2.36 -6.68
N GLN A 142 -17.98 -1.08 -6.28
CA GLN A 142 -16.80 -0.22 -6.17
C GLN A 142 -15.69 -0.83 -5.30
N LEU A 143 -16.05 -1.45 -4.16
CA LEU A 143 -15.07 -2.11 -3.29
C LEU A 143 -14.66 -3.47 -3.85
N THR A 144 -15.63 -4.30 -4.24
CA THR A 144 -15.37 -5.67 -4.64
C THR A 144 -14.50 -5.73 -5.90
N GLU A 145 -14.76 -4.88 -6.90
CA GLU A 145 -13.96 -4.84 -8.12
C GLU A 145 -12.58 -4.25 -7.90
N ALA A 146 -12.47 -3.21 -7.06
CA ALA A 146 -11.17 -2.62 -6.75
C ALA A 146 -10.25 -3.65 -6.08
N VAL A 147 -10.76 -4.38 -5.09
CA VAL A 147 -10.00 -5.43 -4.38
C VAL A 147 -9.74 -6.64 -5.28
N ARG A 148 -10.71 -7.07 -6.11
CA ARG A 148 -10.53 -8.20 -7.04
C ARG A 148 -9.43 -7.93 -8.06
N ARG A 149 -9.36 -6.71 -8.61
CA ARG A 149 -8.35 -6.32 -9.61
C ARG A 149 -6.97 -6.09 -8.98
N LYS A 150 -6.92 -5.68 -7.71
CA LYS A 150 -5.69 -5.31 -7.00
C LYS A 150 -5.71 -5.82 -5.53
N PRO A 151 -5.53 -7.13 -5.29
CA PRO A 151 -5.70 -7.70 -3.95
C PRO A 151 -4.67 -7.26 -2.90
N MET A 152 -3.48 -6.85 -3.35
CA MET A 152 -2.32 -6.54 -2.49
C MET A 152 -1.58 -5.28 -2.98
N ARG A 153 -2.27 -4.39 -3.70
CA ARG A 153 -1.66 -3.21 -4.33
C ARG A 153 -2.12 -1.94 -3.67
#